data_AF-A0A2H5QWQ1-F1
#
_entry.id   AF-A0A2H5QWQ1-F1
#
_cell.length_a   1.000
_cell.length_b   1.000
_cell.length_c   1.000
_cell.angle_alpha   90.00
_cell.angle_beta   90.00
_cell.angle_gamma   90.00
#
_symmetry.space_group_name_H-M   'P 1'
#
loop_
_entity.id
_entity.type
_entity.pdbx_description
1 polymer ?
#
loop_
_entity_poly.entity_id
_entity_poly.type
_entity_poly.pdbx_seq_one_letter_code
_entity_poly.pdbx_strand_id
1 'polypeptide(L)'
;MFDTPFWLIYKFLESGRLAAILSNDAAAQELGWSQRMNVLKEAAGLSYLHHDCFPPIVHRDTSSKNMLLDLEYEAHISDFRISKFLKPDSSNCNEFPGTNGYIAPDDKA
;
A
#
# COMPACT_ATOMS: atom_id res chain seq x y z
N MET A 1 -14.36 -27.15 16.30
CA MET A 1 -14.43 -25.68 16.25
C MET A 1 -14.64 -25.34 14.79
N PHE A 2 -15.79 -24.82 14.40
CA PHE A 2 -16.07 -24.53 12.99
C PHE A 2 -15.19 -23.36 12.56
N ASP A 3 -14.36 -23.55 11.53
CA ASP A 3 -13.69 -22.47 10.80
C ASP A 3 -14.79 -21.64 10.11
N THR A 4 -15.39 -20.71 10.84
CA THR A 4 -16.28 -19.72 10.24
C THR A 4 -15.42 -18.76 9.42
N PRO A 5 -15.62 -18.66 8.10
CA PRO A 5 -14.85 -17.73 7.28
C PRO A 5 -15.16 -16.30 7.73
N PHE A 6 -14.11 -15.49 7.87
CA PHE A 6 -14.25 -14.06 8.09
C PHE A 6 -14.16 -13.32 6.75
N TRP A 7 -14.85 -12.20 6.65
CA TRP A 7 -14.86 -11.35 5.47
C TRP A 7 -14.46 -9.94 5.86
N LEU A 8 -13.71 -9.26 4.99
CA LEU A 8 -13.36 -7.86 5.13
C LEU A 8 -14.12 -7.09 4.05
N ILE A 9 -14.90 -6.09 4.47
CA ILE A 9 -15.70 -5.25 3.58
C ILE A 9 -15.05 -3.87 3.54
N TYR A 10 -14.75 -3.40 2.33
CA TYR A 10 -14.09 -2.12 2.09
C TYR A 10 -14.97 -1.24 1.20
N LYS A 11 -14.71 0.07 1.23
CA LYS A 11 -15.22 0.98 0.21
C LYS A 11 -14.71 0.53 -1.16
N PHE A 12 -15.60 0.44 -2.14
CA PHE A 12 -15.21 0.21 -3.53
C PHE A 12 -14.59 1.47 -4.11
N LEU A 13 -13.44 1.31 -4.77
CA LEU A 13 -12.72 2.39 -5.45
C LEU A 13 -12.69 2.08 -6.94
N GLU A 14 -13.38 2.91 -7.71
CA GLU A 14 -13.84 2.65 -9.08
C GLU A 14 -12.70 2.53 -10.08
N SER A 15 -11.65 3.33 -9.91
CA SER A 15 -10.47 3.32 -10.77
C SER A 15 -9.54 2.12 -10.50
N GLY A 16 -9.83 1.34 -9.46
CA GLY A 16 -9.17 0.07 -9.19
C GLY A 16 -7.70 0.22 -8.78
N ARG A 17 -6.89 -0.81 -9.04
CA ARG A 17 -5.48 -0.85 -8.63
C ARG A 17 -4.62 -0.06 -9.61
N LEU A 18 -3.69 0.73 -9.07
CA LEU A 18 -2.69 1.43 -9.88
C LEU A 18 -1.88 0.47 -10.77
N ALA A 19 -1.53 -0.72 -10.27
CA ALA A 19 -0.83 -1.74 -11.05
C ALA A 19 -1.60 -2.17 -12.31
N ALA A 20 -2.94 -2.21 -12.27
CA ALA A 20 -3.74 -2.57 -13.44
C ALA A 20 -3.62 -1.50 -14.53
N ILE A 21 -3.69 -0.22 -14.14
CA ILE A 21 -3.51 0.92 -15.06
C ILE A 21 -2.09 0.91 -15.65
N LEU A 22 -1.06 0.74 -14.81
CA LEU A 22 0.34 0.76 -15.25
C LEU A 22 0.73 -0.44 -16.11
N SER A 23 -0.01 -1.55 -16.04
CA SER A 23 0.25 -2.75 -16.85
C SER A 23 -0.30 -2.67 -18.28
N ASN A 24 -1.09 -1.65 -18.59
CA ASN A 24 -1.65 -1.41 -19.92
C ASN A 24 -1.06 -0.11 -20.47
N ASP A 25 -0.33 -0.19 -21.58
CA ASP A 25 0.39 0.96 -22.15
C ASP A 25 -0.54 2.14 -22.50
N ALA A 26 -1.73 1.86 -23.05
CA ALA A 26 -2.69 2.90 -23.39
C ALA A 26 -3.23 3.58 -22.12
N ALA A 27 -3.65 2.80 -21.12
CA ALA A 27 -4.15 3.35 -19.87
C ALA A 27 -3.06 4.09 -19.07
N ALA A 28 -1.82 3.59 -19.10
CA ALA A 28 -0.66 4.25 -18.49
C ALA A 28 -0.33 5.57 -19.19
N GLN A 29 -0.51 5.65 -20.50
CA GLN A 29 -0.34 6.89 -21.26
C GLN A 29 -1.47 7.90 -20.97
N GLU A 30 -2.69 7.43 -20.76
CA GLU A 30 -3.84 8.26 -20.36
C GLU A 30 -3.73 8.76 -18.91
N LEU A 31 -3.02 8.04 -18.03
CA LEU A 31 -2.69 8.50 -16.69
C LEU A 31 -1.71 9.67 -16.75
N GLY A 32 -2.25 10.86 -16.99
CA GLY A 32 -1.52 12.09 -17.22
C GLY A 32 -0.74 12.56 -15.99
N TRP A 33 0.14 13.54 -16.19
CA TRP A 33 1.01 14.04 -15.12
C TRP A 33 0.24 14.50 -13.88
N SER A 34 -0.87 15.24 -14.07
CA SER A 34 -1.70 15.70 -12.95
C SER A 34 -2.28 14.55 -12.12
N GLN A 35 -2.74 13.48 -12.76
CA GLN A 35 -3.25 12.30 -12.05
C GLN A 35 -2.13 11.57 -11.33
N ARG A 36 -0.93 11.47 -11.93
CA ARG A 36 0.25 10.91 -11.26
C ARG A 36 0.62 11.72 -10.01
N MET A 37 0.46 13.05 -10.04
CA MET A 37 0.67 13.87 -8.83
C MET A 37 -0.38 13.57 -7.75
N ASN A 38 -1.63 13.30 -8.12
CA ASN A 38 -2.65 12.85 -7.16
C ASN A 38 -2.29 11.49 -6.54
N VAL A 39 -1.75 10.57 -7.33
CA VAL A 39 -1.25 9.27 -6.82
C VAL A 39 -0.12 9.48 -5.80
N LEU A 40 0.82 10.39 -6.05
CA LEU A 40 1.94 10.66 -5.13
C LEU A 40 1.50 11.26 -3.79
N LYS A 41 0.29 11.81 -3.68
CA LYS A 41 -0.26 12.26 -2.39
C LYS A 41 -0.39 11.13 -1.38
N GLU A 42 -0.33 9.87 -1.80
CA GLU A 42 -0.28 8.69 -0.92
C GLU A 42 0.84 8.75 0.13
N ALA A 43 1.92 9.50 -0.14
CA ALA A 43 2.96 9.79 0.86
C ALA A 43 2.39 10.37 2.17
N ALA A 44 1.29 11.13 2.11
CA ALA A 44 0.60 11.63 3.30
C ALA A 44 -0.05 10.50 4.11
N GLY A 45 -0.59 9.48 3.45
CA GLY A 45 -1.11 8.27 4.10
C GLY A 45 -0.01 7.47 4.81
N LEU A 46 1.15 7.32 4.18
CA LEU A 46 2.32 6.68 4.82
C LEU A 46 2.83 7.51 6.00
N SER A 47 2.88 8.83 5.86
CA SER A 47 3.25 9.73 6.96
C SER A 47 2.32 9.55 8.16
N TYR A 48 1.01 9.48 7.92
CA TYR A 48 0.01 9.24 8.97
C TYR A 48 0.25 7.92 9.70
N LEU A 49 0.51 6.83 8.95
CA LEU A 49 0.78 5.52 9.55
C LEU A 49 2.06 5.53 10.41
N HIS A 50 3.10 6.23 9.98
CA HIS A 50 4.40 6.26 10.66
C HIS A 50 4.49 7.23 11.84
N HIS A 51 3.77 8.36 11.78
CA HIS A 51 3.99 9.47 12.72
C HIS A 51 2.76 9.81 13.56
N ASP A 52 1.55 9.61 13.02
CA ASP A 52 0.32 10.04 13.68
C ASP A 52 -0.41 8.87 14.36
N CYS A 53 -0.14 7.63 13.94
CA CYS A 53 -0.64 6.42 14.60
C CYS A 53 0.22 6.04 15.81
N PHE A 54 -0.43 5.65 16.91
CA PHE A 54 0.24 5.13 18.11
C PHE A 54 -0.31 3.76 18.53
N PRO A 55 0.52 2.69 18.51
CA PRO A 55 1.92 2.67 18.07
C PRO A 55 2.04 2.85 16.53
N PRO A 56 3.20 3.33 16.04
CA PRO A 56 3.43 3.50 14.60
C PRO A 56 3.18 2.21 13.82
N ILE A 57 2.65 2.32 12.61
CA ILE A 57 2.30 1.19 11.75
C ILE A 57 3.21 1.19 10.53
N VAL A 58 3.98 0.12 10.35
CA VAL A 58 4.76 -0.10 9.12
C VAL A 58 3.92 -0.94 8.17
N HIS A 59 3.58 -0.41 6.99
CA HIS A 59 2.74 -1.12 6.01
C HIS A 59 3.41 -2.39 5.46
N ARG A 60 4.72 -2.29 5.15
CA ARG A 60 5.59 -3.34 4.59
C ARG A 60 5.29 -3.82 3.16
N ASP A 61 4.20 -3.36 2.54
CA ASP A 61 3.91 -3.67 1.12
C ASP A 61 3.37 -2.47 0.33
N THR A 62 4.19 -1.42 0.22
CA THR A 62 3.88 -0.19 -0.51
C THR A 62 4.17 -0.36 -2.00
N SER A 63 3.44 -1.27 -2.65
CA SER A 63 3.56 -1.53 -4.08
C SER A 63 2.36 -1.00 -4.85
N SER A 64 2.49 -0.83 -6.17
CA SER A 64 1.39 -0.40 -7.05
C SER A 64 0.18 -1.36 -7.04
N LYS A 65 0.36 -2.60 -6.56
CA LYS A 65 -0.74 -3.58 -6.41
C LYS A 65 -1.64 -3.26 -5.23
N ASN A 66 -1.10 -2.58 -4.22
CA ASN A 66 -1.77 -2.23 -2.97
C ASN A 66 -2.15 -0.75 -2.90
N MET A 67 -2.02 -0.03 -4.02
CA MET A 67 -2.56 1.32 -4.19
C MET A 67 -3.85 1.22 -5.00
N LEU A 68 -4.97 1.58 -4.36
CA LEU A 68 -6.27 1.71 -5.01
C LEU A 68 -6.56 3.17 -5.31
N LEU A 69 -7.21 3.44 -6.43
CA LEU A 69 -7.50 4.80 -6.89
C LEU A 69 -9.01 5.05 -6.88
N ASP A 70 -9.42 6.22 -6.41
CA ASP A 70 -10.78 6.73 -6.61
C ASP A 70 -10.94 7.39 -8.00
N LEU A 71 -12.10 8.01 -8.24
CA LEU A 71 -12.43 8.66 -9.51
C LEU A 71 -11.56 9.90 -9.78
N GLU A 72 -11.02 10.52 -8.74
CA GLU A 72 -10.11 11.65 -8.77
C GLU A 72 -8.63 11.24 -8.94
N TYR A 73 -8.38 9.92 -9.03
CA TYR A 73 -7.04 9.32 -9.06
C TYR A 73 -6.21 9.62 -7.82
N GLU A 74 -6.85 9.86 -6.68
CA GLU A 74 -6.17 9.91 -5.38
C GLU A 74 -5.93 8.48 -4.89
N ALA A 75 -4.68 8.20 -4.52
CA ALA A 75 -4.26 6.88 -4.13
C ALA A 75 -4.54 6.61 -2.65
N HIS A 76 -5.10 5.43 -2.40
CA HIS A 76 -5.46 4.90 -1.10
C HIS A 76 -4.66 3.63 -0.83
N ILE A 77 -4.01 3.59 0.34
CA ILE A 77 -3.25 2.43 0.81
C ILE A 77 -4.23 1.30 1.14
N SER A 78 -3.93 0.10 0.66
CA SER A 78 -4.73 -1.11 0.88
C SER A 78 -3.86 -2.32 1.22
N ASP A 79 -4.48 -3.43 1.62
CA ASP A 79 -3.82 -4.69 2.03
C ASP A 79 -2.82 -4.55 3.19
N PHE A 80 -3.36 -4.33 4.39
CA PHE A 80 -2.60 -4.29 5.64
C PHE A 80 -2.26 -5.68 6.22
N ARG A 81 -2.46 -6.76 5.46
CA ARG A 81 -2.29 -8.15 5.95
C ARG A 81 -0.90 -8.41 6.50
N ILE A 82 0.11 -7.80 5.90
CA ILE A 82 1.50 -7.89 6.34
C ILE A 82 1.97 -6.60 7.00
N SER A 83 1.10 -5.71 7.46
CA SER A 83 1.52 -4.57 8.26
C SER A 83 1.90 -5.00 9.68
N LYS A 84 2.77 -4.23 10.35
CA LYS A 84 3.16 -4.46 11.74
C LYS A 84 3.20 -3.15 12.53
N PHE A 85 2.83 -3.22 13.79
CA PHE A 85 3.17 -2.16 14.73
C PHE A 85 4.68 -2.15 14.97
N LEU A 86 5.29 -0.97 14.86
CA LEU A 86 6.69 -0.77 15.19
C LEU A 86 6.85 -0.85 16.71
N LYS A 87 7.66 -1.81 17.18
CA LYS A 87 8.04 -1.89 18.59
C LYS A 87 9.36 -1.15 18.77
N PRO A 88 9.46 -0.20 19.72
CA PRO A 88 10.68 0.60 19.94
C PRO A 88 11.94 -0.26 20.19
N ASP A 89 11.76 -1.44 20.79
CA ASP A 89 12.87 -2.26 21.30
C ASP A 89 13.13 -3.54 20.47
N SER A 90 12.49 -3.70 19.30
CA SER A 90 12.71 -4.88 18.45
C SER A 90 13.70 -4.59 17.34
N SER A 91 14.83 -5.30 17.33
CA SER A 91 15.66 -5.45 16.13
C SER A 91 14.84 -6.12 15.02
N ASN A 92 15.04 -5.64 13.79
CA ASN A 92 14.36 -6.01 12.55
C ASN A 92 13.76 -7.42 12.53
N CYS A 93 12.50 -7.52 12.11
CA CYS A 93 11.83 -8.80 11.90
C CYS A 93 12.63 -9.67 10.93
N ASN A 94 13.04 -10.88 11.36
CA ASN A 94 13.68 -11.92 10.53
C ASN A 94 12.81 -12.47 9.38
N GLU A 95 11.67 -11.83 9.09
CA GLU A 95 10.83 -12.16 7.95
C GLU A 95 11.01 -11.09 6.89
N PHE A 96 11.07 -11.51 5.64
CA PHE A 96 11.17 -10.66 4.44
C PHE A 96 9.81 -10.48 3.74
N PRO A 97 8.74 -9.97 4.38
CA PRO A 97 7.46 -9.79 3.71
C PRO A 97 7.49 -8.52 2.86
N GLY A 98 6.80 -8.59 1.73
CA GLY A 98 6.63 -7.47 0.81
C GLY A 98 6.72 -7.92 -0.64
N THR A 99 6.40 -7.03 -1.56
CA THR A 99 6.49 -7.32 -2.98
C THR A 99 7.94 -7.24 -3.47
N ASN A 100 8.44 -8.30 -4.13
CA ASN A 100 9.76 -8.27 -4.74
C ASN A 100 9.90 -7.10 -5.74
N GLY A 101 11.04 -6.41 -5.71
CA GLY A 101 11.25 -5.15 -6.44
C GLY A 101 10.83 -3.88 -5.68
N TYR A 102 10.06 -4.00 -4.59
CA TYR A 102 9.67 -2.87 -3.72
C TYR A 102 10.30 -2.96 -2.32
N ILE A 103 10.75 -4.14 -1.89
CA ILE A 103 11.44 -4.33 -0.61
C ILE A 103 12.79 -3.60 -0.62
N ALA A 104 13.06 -2.83 0.44
CA ALA A 104 14.31 -2.09 0.64
C ALA A 104 15.52 -3.05 0.71
N PRO A 105 16.72 -2.64 0.28
CA PRO A 105 17.89 -3.51 0.31
C PRO A 105 18.30 -3.97 1.71
N ASP A 106 18.27 -3.06 2.70
CA ASP A 106 18.65 -3.37 4.09
C ASP A 106 17.67 -4.37 4.74
N ASP A 107 16.43 -4.39 4.25
CA ASP A 107 15.42 -5.34 4.68
C ASP A 107 15.61 -6.72 4.06
N LYS A 108 16.55 -6.95 3.13
CA LYS A 108 16.85 -8.25 2.47
C LYS A 108 18.09 -8.97 3.03
N ALA A 109 18.78 -8.36 3.99
CA ALA A 109 20.06 -8.81 4.53
C ALA A 109 19.90 -9.78 5.71
#